data_AF-A0A4S2B2K9-F1
#
_entry.id   AF-A0A4S2B2K9-F1
#
_cell.length_a   1.000
_cell.length_b   1.000
_cell.length_c   1.000
_cell.angle_alpha   90.00
_cell.angle_beta   90.00
_cell.angle_gamma   90.00
#
_symmetry.space_group_name_H-M   'P 1'
#
loop_
_entity.id
_entity.type
_entity.pdbx_description
1 polymer ?
#
loop_
_entity_poly.entity_id
_entity_poly.type
_entity_poly.pdbx_seq_one_letter_code
_entity_poly.pdbx_strand_id
1 'polypeptide(L)'
;MKKNYGIYLLIAFSMLSSCKNEDMEDYQCASTRMVSSIIQDEFDWENADFMPTPAGSTPISTPWIGQGSLIGTYELDVINDRKKTEGWCLLYNSFSTDPKNYQQNPFFILYNEYRGIMRIFYYATDSFVQTSSNVVDNLSIISPYPVKMFNFADKEIVKGSDTRTSLRHIQPKPFDGFQPLASQRWYMA
;
A
#
# COMPACT_ATOMS: atom_id res chain seq x y z
N MET A 1 -15.57 -65.54 -1.31
CA MET A 1 -15.12 -64.13 -1.37
C MET A 1 -16.05 -63.28 -0.52
N LYS A 2 -15.63 -62.90 0.70
CA LYS A 2 -16.43 -62.02 1.56
C LYS A 2 -16.30 -60.59 1.04
N LYS A 3 -17.43 -60.01 0.66
CA LYS A 3 -17.52 -58.67 0.09
C LYS A 3 -17.39 -57.67 1.25
N ASN A 4 -16.26 -56.97 1.32
CA ASN A 4 -15.91 -56.04 2.39
C ASN A 4 -16.64 -54.69 2.24
N TYR A 5 -17.98 -54.72 2.33
CA TYR A 5 -18.82 -53.52 2.26
C TYR A 5 -18.59 -52.52 3.40
N GLY A 6 -18.05 -52.98 4.54
CA GLY A 6 -17.76 -52.12 5.70
C GLY A 6 -16.65 -51.10 5.46
N ILE A 7 -15.65 -51.43 4.63
CA ILE A 7 -14.54 -50.50 4.32
C ILE A 7 -15.02 -49.37 3.40
N TYR A 8 -15.87 -49.66 2.42
CA TYR A 8 -16.43 -48.65 1.53
C TYR A 8 -17.35 -47.66 2.26
N LEU A 9 -18.04 -48.12 3.31
CA LEU A 9 -18.93 -47.30 4.13
C LEU A 9 -18.14 -46.33 5.04
N LEU A 10 -16.98 -46.76 5.54
CA LEU A 10 -16.06 -45.92 6.31
C LEU A 10 -15.37 -44.84 5.44
N ILE A 11 -14.98 -45.18 4.21
CA ILE A 11 -14.36 -44.21 3.27
C ILE A 11 -15.38 -43.17 2.80
N ALA A 12 -16.65 -43.57 2.61
CA ALA A 12 -17.73 -42.64 2.29
C ALA A 12 -18.04 -41.68 3.44
N PHE A 13 -17.91 -42.13 4.70
CA PHE A 13 -18.14 -41.28 5.88
C PHE A 13 -17.00 -40.27 6.09
N SER A 14 -15.75 -40.61 5.73
CA SER A 14 -14.62 -39.67 5.79
C SER A 14 -14.66 -38.55 4.74
N MET A 15 -15.43 -38.70 3.66
CA MET A 15 -15.61 -37.66 2.63
C MET A 15 -16.67 -36.60 3.01
N LEU A 16 -17.52 -36.88 4.01
CA LEU A 16 -18.53 -35.93 4.51
C LEU A 16 -17.99 -35.03 5.62
N SER A 17 -16.83 -35.35 6.19
CA SER A 17 -16.04 -34.43 7.01
C SER A 17 -15.21 -33.49 6.12
N SER A 18 -15.84 -32.88 5.13
CA SER A 18 -15.27 -31.70 4.47
C SER A 18 -15.27 -30.58 5.50
N CYS A 19 -14.12 -29.93 5.66
CA CYS A 19 -13.90 -28.84 6.59
C CYS A 19 -15.14 -27.93 6.62
N LYS A 20 -15.61 -27.60 7.83
CA LYS A 20 -16.43 -26.40 7.98
C LYS A 20 -15.70 -25.31 7.22
N ASN A 21 -16.37 -24.72 6.24
CA ASN A 21 -16.04 -23.37 5.84
C ASN A 21 -16.22 -22.58 7.13
N GLU A 22 -15.12 -22.34 7.84
CA GLU A 22 -15.03 -21.10 8.58
C GLU A 22 -15.29 -20.08 7.49
N ASP A 23 -16.47 -19.47 7.55
CA ASP A 23 -16.72 -18.24 6.84
C ASP A 23 -15.49 -17.40 7.21
N MET A 24 -14.54 -17.26 6.27
CA MET A 24 -13.55 -16.21 6.39
C MET A 24 -14.44 -15.00 6.54
N GLU A 25 -14.49 -14.44 7.74
CA GLU A 25 -15.08 -13.14 7.94
C GLU A 25 -14.52 -12.33 6.80
N ASP A 26 -15.41 -11.92 5.90
CA ASP A 26 -15.08 -10.96 4.88
C ASP A 26 -14.72 -9.75 5.73
N TYR A 27 -13.44 -9.64 6.07
CA TYR A 27 -12.81 -8.41 6.50
C TYR A 27 -12.89 -7.55 5.27
N GLN A 28 -14.10 -7.14 4.94
CA GLN A 28 -14.29 -5.98 4.14
C GLN A 28 -13.48 -4.95 4.91
N CYS A 29 -12.59 -4.27 4.21
CA CYS A 29 -12.15 -2.95 4.63
C CYS A 29 -13.36 -2.00 4.56
N ALA A 30 -14.48 -2.39 5.19
CA ALA A 30 -15.38 -1.50 5.84
C ALA A 30 -14.46 -0.73 6.79
N SER A 31 -14.05 0.43 6.30
CA SER A 31 -13.89 1.62 7.13
C SER A 31 -15.05 1.59 8.11
N THR A 32 -14.83 0.94 9.25
CA THR A 32 -15.81 0.81 10.32
C THR A 32 -15.76 2.15 11.01
N ARG A 33 -16.12 3.21 10.28
CA ARG A 33 -15.83 4.62 10.57
C ARG A 33 -14.75 4.71 11.65
N MET A 34 -13.51 4.32 11.32
CA MET A 34 -12.43 4.95 12.05
C MET A 34 -12.72 6.42 11.82
N VAL A 35 -12.94 7.16 12.89
CA VAL A 35 -13.17 8.60 12.83
C VAL A 35 -11.89 9.18 12.26
N SER A 36 -11.72 9.09 10.94
CA SER A 36 -10.83 9.95 10.21
C SER A 36 -11.44 11.30 10.45
N SER A 37 -10.80 12.10 11.29
CA SER A 37 -11.19 13.50 11.51
C SER A 37 -11.03 14.34 10.23
N ILE A 38 -10.64 13.72 9.12
CA ILE A 38 -10.40 14.30 7.81
C ILE A 38 -11.31 13.58 6.81
N ILE A 39 -12.18 14.33 6.13
CA ILE A 39 -12.94 13.84 4.98
C ILE A 39 -11.94 13.62 3.84
N GLN A 40 -11.91 12.40 3.30
CA GLN A 40 -11.01 12.02 2.20
C GLN A 40 -11.85 11.69 0.97
N ASP A 41 -11.36 12.04 -0.20
CA ASP A 41 -11.99 11.63 -1.44
C ASP A 41 -11.65 10.16 -1.71
N GLU A 42 -12.68 9.31 -1.80
CA GLU A 42 -12.50 7.92 -2.22
C GLU A 42 -12.22 7.86 -3.73
N PHE A 43 -11.37 6.92 -4.15
CA PHE A 43 -11.13 6.64 -5.56
C PHE A 43 -10.79 5.16 -5.76
N ASP A 44 -11.09 4.63 -6.95
CA ASP A 44 -10.78 3.24 -7.29
C ASP A 44 -9.34 3.12 -7.79
N TRP A 45 -8.39 2.97 -6.86
CA TRP A 45 -6.96 2.91 -7.16
C TRP A 45 -6.55 1.78 -8.11
N GLU A 46 -7.38 0.74 -8.25
CA GLU A 46 -7.08 -0.40 -9.11
C GLU A 46 -7.32 -0.13 -10.59
N ASN A 47 -8.38 0.64 -10.90
CA ASN A 47 -8.93 0.78 -12.25
C ASN A 47 -9.04 2.23 -12.72
N ALA A 48 -8.85 3.22 -11.84
CA ALA A 48 -8.87 4.63 -12.22
C ALA A 48 -7.63 4.97 -13.06
N ASP A 49 -7.84 5.74 -14.13
CA ASP A 49 -6.75 6.30 -14.92
C ASP A 49 -6.13 7.53 -14.25
N PHE A 50 -6.94 8.28 -13.50
CA PHE A 50 -6.55 9.56 -12.91
C PHE A 50 -6.89 9.65 -11.43
N MET A 51 -6.07 10.41 -10.70
CA MET A 51 -6.30 10.77 -9.30
C MET A 51 -7.41 11.83 -9.16
N PRO A 52 -8.10 11.91 -8.01
CA PRO A 52 -9.04 13.00 -7.76
C PRO A 52 -8.29 14.32 -7.60
N THR A 53 -8.45 15.22 -8.58
CA THR A 53 -7.84 16.56 -8.55
C THR A 53 -8.90 17.64 -8.79
N PRO A 54 -8.65 18.90 -8.40
CA PRO A 54 -9.63 19.96 -8.58
C PRO A 54 -9.95 20.21 -10.05
N ALA A 55 -11.20 20.59 -10.34
CA ALA A 55 -11.63 20.90 -11.69
C ALA A 55 -10.77 22.00 -12.33
N GLY A 56 -10.33 21.79 -13.58
CA GLY A 56 -9.46 22.72 -14.30
C GLY A 56 -7.96 22.57 -14.01
N SER A 57 -7.56 21.69 -13.08
CA SER A 57 -6.16 21.28 -12.93
C SER A 57 -5.75 20.28 -14.02
N THR A 58 -4.44 20.19 -14.30
CA THR A 58 -3.90 19.14 -15.16
C THR A 58 -4.16 17.77 -14.50
N PRO A 59 -4.78 16.81 -15.20
CA PRO A 59 -5.04 15.48 -14.65
C PRO A 59 -3.73 14.78 -14.27
N ILE A 60 -3.69 14.20 -13.06
CA ILE A 60 -2.57 13.37 -12.60
C ILE A 60 -2.96 11.91 -12.83
N SER A 61 -2.19 11.21 -13.67
CA SER A 61 -2.37 9.77 -13.89
C SER A 61 -2.06 8.98 -12.61
N THR A 62 -2.72 7.84 -12.43
CA THR A 62 -2.40 6.92 -11.32
C THR A 62 -0.96 6.38 -11.43
N PRO A 63 -0.37 5.85 -10.33
CA PRO A 63 1.05 5.44 -10.33
C PRO A 63 1.42 4.37 -11.34
N TRP A 64 0.43 3.69 -11.91
CA TRP A 64 0.58 2.54 -12.78
C TRP A 64 0.67 2.90 -14.26
N ILE A 65 0.29 4.12 -14.65
CA ILE A 65 0.19 4.50 -16.07
C ILE A 65 0.73 5.91 -16.32
N GLY A 66 1.08 6.19 -17.58
CA GLY A 66 1.48 7.53 -18.02
C GLY A 66 2.92 7.90 -17.67
N GLN A 67 3.26 9.15 -17.99
CA GLN A 67 4.58 9.72 -17.72
C GLN A 67 4.76 9.92 -16.21
N GLY A 68 5.95 9.57 -15.70
CA GLY A 68 6.22 9.66 -14.27
C GLY A 68 5.60 8.53 -13.44
N SER A 69 5.13 7.45 -14.09
CA SER A 69 4.68 6.23 -13.42
C SER A 69 5.84 5.43 -12.82
N LEU A 70 5.49 4.41 -12.03
CA LEU A 70 6.42 3.51 -11.37
C LEU A 70 7.03 2.45 -12.30
N ILE A 71 6.49 2.28 -13.53
CA ILE A 71 6.90 1.24 -14.51
C ILE A 71 8.39 1.33 -14.91
N GLY A 72 9.01 2.51 -14.82
CA GLY A 72 10.45 2.69 -15.09
C GLY A 72 11.38 2.47 -13.89
N THR A 73 10.83 2.28 -12.69
CA THR A 73 11.59 2.23 -11.43
C THR A 73 11.46 0.89 -10.71
N TYR A 74 10.31 0.22 -10.82
CA TYR A 74 10.04 -1.04 -10.15
C TYR A 74 9.66 -2.14 -11.14
N GLU A 75 9.90 -3.38 -10.77
CA GLU A 75 9.49 -4.55 -11.54
C GLU A 75 7.95 -4.72 -11.55
N LEU A 76 7.43 -5.41 -12.56
CA LEU A 76 5.99 -5.53 -12.78
C LEU A 76 5.27 -6.33 -11.68
N ASP A 77 5.96 -7.23 -11.01
CA ASP A 77 5.44 -7.96 -9.84
C ASP A 77 5.15 -7.00 -8.68
N VAL A 78 6.07 -6.08 -8.37
CA VAL A 78 5.90 -5.04 -7.34
C VAL A 78 4.77 -4.08 -7.72
N ILE A 79 4.68 -3.68 -8.99
CA ILE A 79 3.64 -2.76 -9.47
C ILE A 79 2.26 -3.41 -9.43
N ASN A 80 2.16 -4.71 -9.74
CA ASN A 80 0.89 -5.41 -9.82
C ASN A 80 0.37 -5.95 -8.49
N ASP A 81 1.23 -6.04 -7.47
CA ASP A 81 0.83 -6.34 -6.09
C ASP A 81 0.10 -5.14 -5.46
N ARG A 82 -1.13 -4.88 -5.90
CA ARG A 82 -1.97 -3.77 -5.42
C ARG A 82 -3.45 -4.12 -5.40
N LYS A 83 -3.79 -5.37 -5.72
CA LYS A 83 -5.16 -5.78 -5.99
C LYS A 83 -5.93 -5.98 -4.71
N LYS A 84 -7.21 -5.60 -4.69
CA LYS A 84 -8.14 -5.85 -3.58
C LYS A 84 -8.25 -7.33 -3.27
N THR A 85 -8.27 -8.17 -4.32
CA THR A 85 -8.27 -9.64 -4.18
C THR A 85 -7.05 -10.20 -3.47
N GLU A 86 -5.97 -9.42 -3.36
CA GLU A 86 -4.73 -9.77 -2.66
C GLU A 86 -4.63 -9.10 -1.27
N GLY A 87 -5.73 -8.53 -0.78
CA GLY A 87 -5.86 -7.95 0.56
C GLY A 87 -5.46 -6.47 0.65
N TRP A 88 -5.24 -5.79 -0.47
CA TRP A 88 -4.95 -4.36 -0.47
C TRP A 88 -6.20 -3.52 -0.32
N CYS A 89 -6.16 -2.53 0.58
CA CYS A 89 -7.21 -1.56 0.79
C CYS A 89 -6.65 -0.13 0.88
N LEU A 90 -7.46 0.86 0.51
CA LEU A 90 -7.10 2.27 0.64
C LEU A 90 -7.23 2.71 2.10
N LEU A 91 -6.10 2.99 2.74
CA LEU A 91 -6.05 3.44 4.13
C LEU A 91 -6.19 4.96 4.25
N TYR A 92 -5.56 5.70 3.34
CA TYR A 92 -5.55 7.15 3.36
C TYR A 92 -5.41 7.73 1.96
N ASN A 93 -6.10 8.82 1.67
CA ASN A 93 -5.91 9.61 0.46
C ASN A 93 -5.83 11.11 0.76
N SER A 94 -4.75 11.76 0.34
CA SER A 94 -4.58 13.22 0.43
C SER A 94 -5.02 13.95 -0.84
N PHE A 95 -5.28 13.23 -1.94
CA PHE A 95 -5.78 13.84 -3.17
C PHE A 95 -7.21 14.32 -2.94
N SER A 96 -7.55 15.47 -3.51
CA SER A 96 -8.90 16.01 -3.40
C SER A 96 -9.36 16.78 -4.63
N THR A 97 -10.66 16.67 -4.91
CA THR A 97 -11.40 17.47 -5.88
C THR A 97 -11.73 18.87 -5.37
N ASP A 98 -11.69 19.11 -4.05
CA ASP A 98 -11.85 20.45 -3.45
C ASP A 98 -10.52 21.21 -3.49
N PRO A 99 -10.43 22.35 -4.21
CA PRO A 99 -9.23 23.17 -4.24
C PRO A 99 -8.71 23.60 -2.86
N LYS A 100 -9.58 23.67 -1.85
CA LYS A 100 -9.19 24.06 -0.48
C LYS A 100 -8.43 22.98 0.28
N ASN A 101 -8.68 21.72 -0.07
CA ASN A 101 -8.07 20.55 0.57
C ASN A 101 -6.93 19.97 -0.27
N TYR A 102 -6.80 20.39 -1.54
CA TYR A 102 -5.73 19.97 -2.40
C TYR A 102 -4.37 20.53 -1.94
N GLN A 103 -3.44 19.64 -1.63
CA GLN A 103 -2.12 19.97 -1.12
C GLN A 103 -1.03 19.74 -2.18
N GLN A 104 0.07 20.50 -2.07
CA GLN A 104 1.28 20.17 -2.82
C GLN A 104 1.82 18.82 -2.37
N ASN A 105 2.45 18.12 -3.30
CA ASN A 105 3.04 16.81 -3.06
C ASN A 105 2.07 15.78 -2.43
N PRO A 106 0.90 15.53 -3.05
CA PRO A 106 -0.11 14.65 -2.51
C PRO A 106 0.33 13.18 -2.49
N PHE A 107 -0.27 12.39 -1.61
CA PHE A 107 0.00 10.97 -1.46
C PHE A 107 -1.26 10.19 -1.09
N PHE A 108 -1.21 8.88 -1.32
CA PHE A 108 -2.18 7.94 -0.78
C PHE A 108 -1.47 6.72 -0.21
N ILE A 109 -2.14 6.00 0.68
CA ILE A 109 -1.56 4.85 1.38
C ILE A 109 -2.46 3.64 1.15
N LEU A 110 -1.86 2.55 0.70
CA LEU A 110 -2.51 1.25 0.69
C LEU A 110 -2.03 0.42 1.88
N TYR A 111 -2.94 -0.29 2.51
CA TYR A 111 -2.65 -1.27 3.55
C TYR A 111 -3.01 -2.66 3.05
N ASN A 112 -2.12 -3.62 3.25
CA ASN A 112 -2.41 -5.02 2.98
C ASN A 112 -2.80 -5.71 4.28
N GLU A 113 -4.05 -6.15 4.39
CA GLU A 113 -4.59 -6.75 5.61
C GLU A 113 -4.04 -8.15 5.87
N TYR A 114 -3.69 -8.91 4.82
CA TYR A 114 -3.15 -10.25 4.97
C TYR A 114 -1.69 -10.27 5.41
N ARG A 115 -0.90 -9.28 4.97
CA ARG A 115 0.55 -9.21 5.23
C ARG A 115 0.93 -8.16 6.28
N GLY A 116 0.01 -7.28 6.64
CA GLY A 116 0.27 -6.16 7.56
C GLY A 116 1.23 -5.11 6.99
N ILE A 117 1.32 -5.01 5.66
CA ILE A 117 2.26 -4.10 4.96
C ILE A 117 1.53 -2.81 4.60
N MET A 118 2.15 -1.67 4.82
CA MET A 118 1.71 -0.38 4.29
C MET A 118 2.58 0.02 3.11
N ARG A 119 1.99 0.60 2.08
CA ARG A 119 2.69 1.23 0.95
C ARG A 119 2.22 2.65 0.76
N ILE A 120 3.16 3.58 0.70
CA ILE A 120 2.90 4.99 0.51
C ILE A 120 3.23 5.35 -0.93
N PHE A 121 2.24 5.86 -1.64
CA PHE A 121 2.38 6.37 -3.01
C PHE A 121 2.36 7.88 -2.98
N TYR A 122 3.50 8.48 -3.31
CA TYR A 122 3.70 9.92 -3.22
C TYR A 122 3.96 10.51 -4.60
N TYR A 123 3.27 11.60 -4.93
CA TYR A 123 3.45 12.32 -6.19
C TYR A 123 4.18 13.64 -5.95
N ALA A 124 5.41 13.77 -6.44
CA ALA A 124 6.16 15.01 -6.31
C ALA A 124 5.63 16.06 -7.30
N THR A 125 5.05 17.15 -6.82
CA THR A 125 4.69 18.30 -7.67
C THR A 125 5.86 19.25 -7.85
N ASP A 126 6.79 19.26 -6.91
CA ASP A 126 7.87 20.24 -6.86
C ASP A 126 9.12 19.75 -7.59
N SER A 127 9.84 20.67 -8.24
CA SER A 127 11.13 20.38 -8.86
C SER A 127 12.24 20.47 -7.82
N PHE A 128 12.90 19.35 -7.56
CA PHE A 128 14.09 19.32 -6.72
C PHE A 128 15.33 19.31 -7.61
N VAL A 129 16.23 20.27 -7.41
CA VAL A 129 17.56 20.22 -8.04
C VAL A 129 18.50 19.54 -7.06
N GLN A 130 18.71 18.23 -7.22
CA GLN A 130 19.64 17.47 -6.39
C GLN A 130 20.62 16.65 -7.24
N THR A 131 21.86 16.58 -6.77
CA THR A 131 22.97 15.87 -7.43
C THR A 131 23.11 14.41 -7.00
N SER A 132 22.26 13.94 -6.07
CA SER A 132 22.29 12.56 -5.58
C SER A 132 21.76 11.57 -6.62
N SER A 133 22.34 10.38 -6.68
CA SER A 133 21.86 9.27 -7.50
C SER A 133 20.79 8.40 -6.83
N ASN A 134 20.46 8.67 -5.56
CA ASN A 134 19.46 7.94 -4.78
C ASN A 134 18.49 8.90 -4.07
N VAL A 135 17.24 8.45 -3.89
CA VAL A 135 16.24 9.08 -3.01
C VAL A 135 16.26 8.37 -1.66
N VAL A 136 16.16 9.14 -0.57
CA VAL A 136 16.04 8.62 0.79
C VAL A 136 14.70 9.06 1.36
N ASP A 137 13.83 8.10 1.63
CA ASP A 137 12.58 8.34 2.33
C ASP A 137 12.83 8.32 3.83
N ASN A 138 12.17 9.22 4.56
CA ASN A 138 12.20 9.24 6.01
C ASN A 138 10.78 9.35 6.56
N LEU A 139 10.31 8.28 7.20
CA LEU A 139 9.05 8.27 7.94
C LEU A 139 9.33 8.53 9.41
N SER A 140 8.67 9.50 10.04
CA SER A 140 8.83 9.78 11.46
C SER A 140 7.51 9.97 12.19
N ILE A 141 7.42 9.45 13.40
CA ILE A 141 6.30 9.66 14.32
C ILE A 141 6.69 10.76 15.29
N ILE A 142 5.89 11.82 15.31
CA ILE A 142 5.98 12.88 16.31
C ILE A 142 4.92 12.60 17.36
N SER A 143 5.34 12.19 18.55
CA SER A 143 4.45 11.86 19.65
C SER A 143 5.06 12.34 20.97
N PRO A 144 4.24 12.87 21.90
CA PRO A 144 4.68 13.14 23.26
C PRO A 144 4.92 11.86 24.08
N TYR A 145 4.49 10.70 23.57
CA TYR A 145 4.63 9.40 24.22
C TYR A 145 5.69 8.53 23.53
N PRO A 146 6.41 7.67 24.27
CA PRO A 146 7.35 6.74 23.67
C PRO A 146 6.61 5.76 22.75
N VAL A 147 7.03 5.70 21.49
CA VAL A 147 6.51 4.77 20.49
C VAL A 147 7.56 3.70 20.16
N LYS A 148 7.08 2.49 19.86
CA LYS A 148 7.91 1.34 19.48
C LYS A 148 7.62 0.81 18.08
N MET A 149 6.73 1.48 17.34
CA MET A 149 6.23 0.99 16.06
C MET A 149 7.35 0.68 15.06
N PHE A 150 8.35 1.57 14.94
CA PHE A 150 9.47 1.37 14.01
C PHE A 150 10.58 0.45 14.51
N ASN A 151 10.46 -0.13 15.71
CA ASN A 151 11.45 -1.09 16.16
C ASN A 151 11.39 -2.41 15.37
N PHE A 152 10.25 -2.72 14.77
CA PHE A 152 9.97 -3.98 14.08
C PHE A 152 10.07 -3.89 12.55
N ALA A 153 10.39 -2.71 12.01
CA ALA A 153 10.20 -2.46 10.59
C ALA A 153 11.38 -2.92 9.70
N ASP A 154 12.61 -2.97 10.22
CA ASP A 154 13.82 -3.28 9.44
C ASP A 154 14.90 -4.04 10.23
N LYS A 155 14.60 -4.49 11.46
CA LYS A 155 15.53 -5.24 12.31
C LYS A 155 15.05 -6.66 12.52
N GLU A 156 15.93 -7.63 12.30
CA GLU A 156 15.68 -9.04 12.61
C GLU A 156 15.67 -9.29 14.13
N ILE A 157 16.53 -8.60 14.88
CA ILE A 157 16.60 -8.69 16.35
C ILE A 157 16.14 -7.39 16.98
N VAL A 158 15.03 -7.44 17.71
CA VAL A 158 14.42 -6.28 18.36
C VAL A 158 14.79 -6.22 19.84
N LYS A 159 15.41 -5.11 20.26
CA LYS A 159 15.61 -4.81 21.68
C LYS A 159 14.36 -4.12 22.22
N GLY A 160 13.72 -4.72 23.23
CA GLY A 160 12.47 -4.19 23.80
C GLY A 160 12.59 -2.82 24.46
N SER A 161 13.81 -2.36 24.77
CA SER A 161 14.10 -1.03 25.32
C SER A 161 14.22 0.07 24.27
N ASP A 162 14.34 -0.27 22.98
CA ASP A 162 14.48 0.74 21.93
C ASP A 162 13.16 1.52 21.78
N THR A 163 13.25 2.81 21.45
CA THR A 163 12.10 3.67 21.14
C THR A 163 12.39 4.43 19.86
N ARG A 164 12.44 3.71 18.74
CA ARG A 164 12.73 4.31 17.44
C ARG A 164 11.51 5.07 16.93
N THR A 165 11.71 6.35 16.65
CA THR A 165 10.67 7.28 16.17
C THR A 165 10.79 7.62 14.69
N SER A 166 11.84 7.18 13.99
CA SER A 166 11.99 7.38 12.54
C SER A 166 12.55 6.17 11.81
N LEU A 167 12.04 5.90 10.61
CA LEU A 167 12.56 4.91 9.66
C LEU A 167 13.09 5.60 8.41
N ARG A 168 14.18 5.06 7.84
CA ARG A 168 14.75 5.54 6.58
C ARG A 168 14.89 4.41 5.60
N HIS A 169 14.52 4.66 4.36
CA HIS A 169 14.65 3.71 3.26
C HIS A 169 15.33 4.40 2.08
N ILE A 170 16.17 3.67 1.34
CA ILE A 170 16.82 4.17 0.13
C ILE A 170 16.12 3.55 -1.06
N GLN A 171 15.57 4.36 -1.95
CA GLN A 171 14.93 3.87 -3.16
C GLN A 171 15.96 3.52 -4.23
N PRO A 172 15.69 2.48 -5.04
CA PRO A 172 16.52 2.14 -6.18
C PRO A 172 16.51 3.29 -7.20
N LYS A 173 17.66 3.48 -7.86
CA LYS A 173 17.73 4.40 -8.99
C LYS A 173 16.83 3.88 -10.13
N PRO A 174 16.03 4.74 -10.78
CA PRO A 174 15.27 4.35 -11.96
C PRO A 174 16.13 3.70 -13.05
N PHE A 175 15.62 2.66 -13.72
CA PHE A 175 16.32 1.94 -14.78
C PHE A 175 16.40 2.73 -16.09
N ASP A 176 15.52 3.70 -16.24
CA ASP A 176 15.35 4.57 -17.42
C ASP A 176 16.42 5.68 -17.53
N GLY A 177 17.38 5.74 -16.60
CA GLY A 177 18.49 6.71 -16.62
C GLY A 177 18.10 8.13 -16.21
N PHE A 178 16.84 8.37 -15.84
CA PHE A 178 16.39 9.66 -15.36
C PHE A 178 16.99 9.99 -13.98
N GLN A 179 16.93 11.27 -13.62
CA GLN A 179 17.30 11.69 -12.27
C GLN A 179 16.37 11.02 -11.27
N PRO A 180 16.90 10.55 -10.14
CA PRO A 180 16.15 9.77 -9.17
C PRO A 180 15.07 10.63 -8.47
N LEU A 181 15.21 11.96 -8.45
CA LEU A 181 14.21 12.88 -7.94
C LEU A 181 13.86 13.90 -9.03
N ALA A 182 12.66 13.78 -9.57
CA ALA A 182 12.06 14.65 -10.59
C ALA A 182 10.65 15.10 -10.16
N SER A 183 10.26 16.30 -10.60
CA SER A 183 8.88 16.79 -10.49
C SER A 183 7.94 16.00 -11.39
N GLN A 184 6.65 16.02 -11.05
CA GLN A 184 5.55 15.40 -11.77
C GLN A 184 5.70 13.88 -11.91
N ARG A 185 6.20 13.22 -10.86
CA ARG A 185 6.53 11.79 -10.84
C ARG A 185 6.10 11.12 -9.54
N TRP A 186 5.77 9.83 -9.64
CA TRP A 186 5.41 8.95 -8.53
C TRP A 186 6.62 8.29 -7.87
N TYR A 187 6.52 8.13 -6.56
CA TYR A 187 7.46 7.43 -5.69
C TYR A 187 6.70 6.44 -4.80
N MET A 188 7.36 5.36 -4.38
CA MET A 188 6.80 4.32 -3.53
C MET A 188 7.73 4.04 -2.34
N ALA A 189 7.17 4.07 -1.14
CA ALA A 189 7.85 3.73 0.12
C ALA A 189 7.08 2.66 0.90
#